data_AF-A0A7S1SN33-F1
#
_entry.id   AF-A0A7S1SN33-F1
#
_cell.length_a   1.000
_cell.length_b   1.000
_cell.length_c   1.000
_cell.angle_alpha   90.00
_cell.angle_beta   90.00
_cell.angle_gamma   90.00
#
_symmetry.space_group_name_H-M   'P 1'
#
loop_
_entity.id
_entity.type
_entity.pdbx_description
1 polymer ?
#
loop_
_entity_poly.entity_id
_entity_poly.type
_entity_poly.pdbx_seq_one_letter_code
_entity_poly.pdbx_strand_id
1 'polypeptide(L)'
;PNIYFLGYAGVVNFGGIRIGGISGISNDHHYKLGHFEAPPYNPKTVKSAYHIRELEVMRLLQVKQPMDVFVSHEWPRGVYNYGNKAELLRKKPFFRREVEQNELGSAVVERLMSHIQPDYWFAAHLHVKHAALVQHPPGMGQQVGRVTRFLALDKCLPGRDFLQMVTFPGAKQGSSPVLSYDAEWLAILRATHDRLSTSYRAPPLHNMRAPAEWEVEKMQQLLSQRGHTIPENFSPTA
;
A
#
# COMPACT_ATOMS: atom_id res chain seq x y z
N PRO A 1 -18.32 5.36 14.23
CA PRO A 1 -17.89 4.26 13.34
C PRO A 1 -16.39 3.96 13.54
N ASN A 2 -16.04 2.70 13.82
CA ASN A 2 -14.66 2.23 14.00
C ASN A 2 -14.01 1.88 12.65
N ILE A 3 -14.02 2.84 11.72
CA ILE A 3 -13.46 2.68 10.37
C ILE A 3 -12.35 3.70 10.23
N TYR A 4 -11.18 3.30 9.75
CA TYR A 4 -10.08 4.22 9.44
C TYR A 4 -9.74 4.13 7.95
N PHE A 5 -9.79 5.25 7.24
CA PHE A 5 -9.32 5.32 5.85
C PHE A 5 -7.87 5.77 5.81
N LEU A 6 -6.99 4.93 5.29
CA LEU A 6 -5.54 5.19 5.22
C LEU A 6 -5.17 6.34 4.27
N GLY A 7 -6.11 6.79 3.43
CA GLY A 7 -5.89 7.77 2.38
C GLY A 7 -5.52 7.13 1.04
N TYR A 8 -5.05 7.94 0.10
CA TYR A 8 -4.54 7.45 -1.19
C TYR A 8 -3.31 6.55 -1.02
N ALA A 9 -2.47 6.84 -0.02
CA ALA A 9 -1.47 5.96 0.53
C ALA A 9 -1.21 6.34 1.99
N GLY A 10 -0.71 5.40 2.79
CA GLY A 10 -0.36 5.68 4.18
C GLY A 10 0.45 4.58 4.85
N VAL A 11 1.03 4.93 6.00
CA VAL A 11 1.61 3.97 6.94
C VAL A 11 1.15 4.32 8.36
N VAL A 12 0.70 3.31 9.10
CA VAL A 12 0.24 3.42 10.49
C VAL A 12 0.77 2.25 11.30
N ASN A 13 0.71 2.37 12.62
CA ASN A 13 1.05 1.30 13.55
C ASN A 13 -0.21 0.83 14.29
N PHE A 14 -0.37 -0.48 14.48
CA PHE A 14 -1.50 -1.08 15.18
C PHE A 14 -1.06 -2.33 15.93
N GLY A 15 -1.26 -2.37 17.26
CA GLY A 15 -0.91 -3.55 18.05
C GLY A 15 0.56 -3.98 17.96
N GLY A 16 1.46 -3.04 17.67
CA GLY A 16 2.89 -3.31 17.48
C GLY A 16 3.29 -3.76 16.07
N ILE A 17 2.34 -3.77 15.11
CA ILE A 17 2.55 -4.08 13.70
C ILE A 17 2.51 -2.79 12.89
N ARG A 18 3.41 -2.66 11.91
CA ARG A 18 3.47 -1.56 10.96
C ARG A 18 2.75 -1.93 9.66
N ILE A 19 1.74 -1.13 9.31
CA ILE A 19 0.82 -1.39 8.21
C ILE A 19 0.91 -0.25 7.20
N GLY A 20 1.37 -0.58 6.00
CA GLY A 20 1.40 0.32 4.85
C GLY A 20 0.28 0.00 3.87
N GLY A 21 -0.07 0.96 3.02
CA GLY A 21 -0.96 0.65 1.90
C GLY A 21 -1.05 1.73 0.85
N ILE A 22 -1.58 1.31 -0.30
CA ILE A 22 -1.89 2.16 -1.44
C ILE A 22 -3.30 1.86 -1.93
N SER A 23 -4.10 2.91 -2.08
CA SER A 23 -5.48 2.83 -2.54
C SER A 23 -5.54 2.95 -4.06
N GLY A 24 -6.53 2.29 -4.66
CA GLY A 24 -6.89 2.53 -6.05
C GLY A 24 -6.38 1.51 -7.05
N ILE A 25 -6.53 1.87 -8.33
CA ILE A 25 -6.19 1.06 -9.51
C ILE A 25 -5.29 1.89 -10.43
N SER A 26 -4.25 1.28 -10.98
CA SER A 26 -3.32 1.93 -11.89
C SER A 26 -3.98 2.29 -13.22
N ASN A 27 -3.68 3.48 -13.71
CA ASN A 27 -4.16 3.97 -15.00
C ASN A 27 -3.19 5.01 -15.56
N ASP A 28 -2.59 4.72 -16.71
CA ASP A 28 -1.52 5.54 -17.28
C ASP A 28 -1.97 6.97 -17.63
N HIS A 29 -3.24 7.16 -17.99
CA HIS A 29 -3.77 8.48 -18.33
C HIS A 29 -3.85 9.42 -17.13
N HIS A 30 -4.03 8.87 -15.92
CA HIS A 30 -4.16 9.67 -14.69
C HIS A 30 -2.92 9.61 -13.80
N TYR A 31 -2.02 8.65 -14.01
CA TYR A 31 -0.88 8.40 -13.14
C TYR A 31 -0.03 9.66 -12.85
N LYS A 32 0.18 10.51 -13.86
CA LYS A 32 0.99 11.75 -13.76
C LYS A 32 0.17 13.02 -13.46
N LEU A 33 -1.12 12.90 -13.20
CA LEU A 33 -2.00 14.04 -12.90
C LEU A 33 -1.97 14.39 -11.41
N GLY A 34 -2.49 15.57 -11.06
CA GLY A 34 -2.83 15.88 -9.67
C GLY A 34 -4.17 15.26 -9.25
N HIS A 35 -4.59 15.55 -8.03
CA HIS A 35 -5.91 15.19 -7.49
C HIS A 35 -6.88 16.36 -7.70
N PHE A 36 -7.33 16.54 -8.94
CA PHE A 36 -8.20 17.66 -9.34
C PHE A 36 -9.69 17.41 -9.13
N GLU A 37 -10.04 16.19 -8.72
CA GLU A 37 -11.41 15.76 -8.58
C GLU A 37 -12.04 16.38 -7.33
N ALA A 38 -13.12 17.14 -7.53
CA ALA A 38 -13.91 17.72 -6.46
C ALA A 38 -15.40 17.41 -6.67
N PRO A 39 -16.20 17.29 -5.60
CA PRO A 39 -17.65 17.24 -5.71
C PRO A 39 -18.22 18.53 -6.35
N PRO A 40 -19.30 18.43 -7.13
CA PRO A 40 -19.97 17.21 -7.55
C PRO A 40 -19.16 16.47 -8.63
N TYR A 41 -18.97 15.16 -8.45
CA TYR A 41 -18.24 14.35 -9.42
C TYR A 41 -19.10 14.07 -10.67
N ASN A 42 -18.47 14.02 -11.83
CA ASN A 42 -19.02 13.45 -13.06
C ASN A 42 -18.47 12.03 -13.31
N PRO A 43 -19.00 11.26 -14.28
CA PRO A 43 -18.54 9.89 -14.52
C PRO A 43 -17.04 9.73 -14.80
N LYS A 44 -16.37 10.77 -15.31
CA LYS A 44 -14.91 10.76 -15.53
C LYS A 44 -14.15 11.03 -14.23
N THR A 45 -14.56 12.03 -13.46
CA THR A 45 -13.87 12.39 -12.20
C THR A 45 -14.11 11.36 -11.10
N VAL A 46 -15.27 10.67 -11.07
CA VAL A 46 -15.46 9.51 -10.16
C VAL A 46 -14.40 8.45 -10.42
N LYS A 47 -14.16 8.11 -11.70
CA LYS A 47 -13.15 7.11 -12.08
C LYS A 47 -11.73 7.58 -11.73
N SER A 48 -11.45 8.84 -12.05
CA SER A 48 -10.14 9.43 -11.82
C SER A 48 -9.78 9.48 -10.33
N ALA A 49 -10.75 9.74 -9.45
CA ALA A 49 -10.54 9.88 -8.01
C ALA A 49 -9.96 8.61 -7.35
N TYR A 50 -10.23 7.41 -7.86
CA TYR A 50 -9.66 6.17 -7.32
C TYR A 50 -8.47 5.64 -8.12
N HIS A 51 -7.99 6.34 -9.14
CA HIS A 51 -6.77 5.91 -9.84
C HIS A 51 -5.51 6.29 -9.04
N ILE A 52 -4.51 5.41 -9.02
CA ILE A 52 -3.22 5.69 -8.35
C ILE A 52 -2.53 6.90 -9.02
N ARG A 53 -1.91 7.79 -8.23
CA ARG A 53 -1.00 8.84 -8.73
C ARG A 53 0.45 8.52 -8.42
N GLU A 54 1.34 9.07 -9.25
CA GLU A 54 2.79 8.96 -9.11
C GLU A 54 3.28 9.53 -7.77
N LEU A 55 2.62 10.56 -7.24
CA LEU A 55 2.98 11.17 -5.96
C LEU A 55 2.99 10.16 -4.82
N GLU A 56 1.91 9.40 -4.64
CA GLU A 56 1.81 8.39 -3.58
C GLU A 56 2.84 7.27 -3.75
N VAL A 57 3.09 6.85 -4.99
CA VAL A 57 4.12 5.84 -5.29
C VAL A 57 5.50 6.35 -4.91
N MET A 58 5.84 7.58 -5.30
CA MET A 58 7.13 8.19 -4.98
C MET A 58 7.32 8.46 -3.49
N ARG A 59 6.25 8.71 -2.74
CA ARG A 59 6.29 8.78 -1.27
C ARG A 59 6.58 7.39 -0.66
N LEU A 60 5.87 6.36 -1.10
CA LEU A 60 6.07 5.00 -0.61
C LEU A 60 7.46 4.43 -0.94
N LEU A 61 8.05 4.83 -2.07
CA LEU A 61 9.43 4.47 -2.43
C LEU A 61 10.51 5.16 -1.56
N GLN A 62 10.12 6.08 -0.68
CA GLN A 62 11.04 6.67 0.31
C GLN A 62 11.01 5.94 1.65
N VAL A 63 10.09 4.99 1.85
CA VAL A 63 10.02 4.17 3.07
C VAL A 63 11.28 3.30 3.13
N LYS A 64 11.99 3.37 4.26
CA LYS A 64 13.21 2.59 4.53
C LYS A 64 13.03 1.63 5.69
N GLN A 65 12.24 2.01 6.70
CA GLN A 65 11.99 1.12 7.82
C GLN A 65 11.24 -0.14 7.36
N PRO A 66 11.47 -1.31 7.99
CA PRO A 66 10.75 -2.54 7.68
C PRO A 66 9.23 -2.36 7.76
N MET A 67 8.51 -3.15 6.98
CA MET A 67 7.06 -3.17 6.94
C MET A 67 6.57 -4.59 7.23
N ASP A 68 5.63 -4.74 8.15
CA ASP A 68 5.07 -6.06 8.48
C ASP A 68 3.97 -6.42 7.49
N VAL A 69 3.05 -5.48 7.25
CA VAL A 69 1.89 -5.67 6.38
C VAL A 69 1.82 -4.55 5.36
N PHE A 70 1.61 -4.91 4.10
CA PHE A 70 1.24 -3.95 3.07
C PHE A 70 -0.07 -4.34 2.40
N VAL A 71 -0.93 -3.36 2.13
CA VAL A 71 -2.25 -3.58 1.53
C VAL A 71 -2.39 -2.77 0.23
N SER A 72 -2.83 -3.44 -0.83
CA SER A 72 -3.19 -2.80 -2.11
C SER A 72 -4.54 -3.33 -2.60
N HIS A 73 -5.26 -2.57 -3.42
CA HIS A 73 -6.43 -3.15 -4.10
C HIS A 73 -6.00 -4.10 -5.22
N GLU A 74 -5.16 -3.63 -6.14
CA GLU A 74 -4.61 -4.42 -7.24
C GLU A 74 -3.56 -5.43 -6.79
N TRP A 75 -3.29 -6.41 -7.64
CA TRP A 75 -2.16 -7.33 -7.46
C TRP A 75 -0.88 -6.70 -7.99
N PRO A 76 0.28 -6.94 -7.35
CA PRO A 76 1.56 -6.76 -8.01
C PRO A 76 1.63 -7.64 -9.26
N ARG A 77 2.00 -7.06 -10.39
CA ARG A 77 2.15 -7.81 -11.65
C ARG A 77 3.16 -8.94 -11.48
N GLY A 78 2.88 -10.08 -12.08
CA GLY A 78 3.75 -11.26 -12.02
C GLY A 78 3.69 -12.06 -10.71
N VAL A 79 2.96 -11.61 -9.68
CA VAL A 79 2.88 -12.31 -8.38
C VAL A 79 2.32 -13.74 -8.51
N TYR A 80 1.51 -13.99 -9.54
CA TYR A 80 0.98 -15.31 -9.88
C TYR A 80 2.05 -16.35 -10.25
N ASN A 81 3.29 -15.93 -10.52
CA ASN A 81 4.42 -16.83 -10.76
C ASN A 81 4.94 -17.48 -9.47
N TYR A 82 4.58 -16.94 -8.31
CA TYR A 82 5.08 -17.35 -6.99
C TYR A 82 4.07 -18.21 -6.20
N GLY A 83 2.99 -18.61 -6.85
CA GLY A 83 1.92 -19.44 -6.27
C GLY A 83 1.46 -20.54 -7.24
N ASN A 84 0.30 -21.14 -6.96
CA ASN A 84 -0.26 -22.18 -7.84
C ASN A 84 -0.91 -21.56 -9.10
N LYS A 85 -0.08 -21.21 -10.08
CA LYS A 85 -0.51 -20.63 -11.37
C LYS A 85 -1.49 -21.53 -12.13
N ALA A 86 -1.28 -22.85 -12.08
CA ALA A 86 -2.16 -23.81 -12.75
C ALA A 86 -3.58 -23.78 -12.16
N GLU A 87 -3.71 -23.74 -10.84
CA GLU A 87 -5.00 -23.60 -10.17
C GLU A 87 -5.66 -22.24 -10.48
N LEU A 88 -4.87 -21.16 -10.49
CA LEU A 88 -5.36 -19.82 -10.86
C LEU A 88 -5.99 -19.85 -12.26
N LEU A 89 -5.27 -20.38 -13.25
CA LEU A 89 -5.76 -20.48 -14.64
C LEU A 89 -6.89 -21.49 -14.80
N ARG A 90 -6.99 -22.51 -13.94
CA ARG A 90 -8.16 -23.40 -13.90
C ARG A 90 -9.40 -22.67 -13.38
N LYS A 91 -9.27 -21.85 -12.33
CA LYS A 91 -10.37 -21.04 -11.76
C LYS A 91 -10.76 -19.86 -12.66
N LYS A 92 -9.79 -19.28 -13.37
CA LYS A 92 -9.94 -18.07 -14.19
C LYS A 92 -9.22 -18.24 -15.54
N PRO A 93 -9.76 -19.06 -16.47
CA PRO A 93 -9.09 -19.34 -17.75
C PRO A 93 -8.79 -18.11 -18.60
N PHE A 94 -9.60 -17.05 -18.48
CA PHE A 94 -9.42 -15.80 -19.22
C PHE A 94 -8.17 -15.00 -18.82
N PHE A 95 -7.57 -15.28 -17.66
CA PHE A 95 -6.27 -14.69 -17.28
C PHE A 95 -5.09 -15.26 -18.06
N ARG A 96 -5.26 -16.35 -18.83
CA ARG A 96 -4.15 -17.04 -19.51
C ARG A 96 -3.32 -16.09 -20.37
N ARG A 97 -3.98 -15.28 -21.20
CA ARG A 97 -3.31 -14.33 -22.09
C ARG A 97 -2.49 -13.31 -21.29
N GLU A 98 -3.10 -12.64 -20.32
CA GLU A 98 -2.40 -11.64 -19.49
C GLU A 98 -1.26 -12.25 -18.67
N VAL A 99 -1.41 -13.50 -18.21
CA VAL A 99 -0.36 -14.26 -17.51
C VAL A 99 0.82 -14.56 -18.44
N GLU A 100 0.55 -15.00 -19.66
CA GLU A 100 1.56 -15.33 -20.68
C GLU A 100 2.29 -14.08 -21.19
N GLN A 101 1.59 -12.94 -21.28
CA GLN A 101 2.15 -11.66 -21.72
C GLN A 101 2.80 -10.84 -20.59
N ASN A 102 2.74 -11.33 -19.33
CA ASN A 102 3.20 -10.61 -18.14
C ASN A 102 2.50 -9.25 -17.94
N GLU A 103 1.17 -9.26 -18.05
CA GLU A 103 0.28 -8.09 -17.96
C GLU A 103 -0.72 -8.21 -16.80
N LEU A 104 -0.94 -9.40 -16.23
CA LEU A 104 -1.91 -9.57 -15.13
C LEU A 104 -1.41 -8.88 -13.85
N GLY A 105 -2.13 -7.86 -13.41
CA GLY A 105 -1.79 -7.03 -12.23
C GLY A 105 -1.09 -5.72 -12.61
N SER A 106 -0.64 -4.97 -11.60
CA SER A 106 -0.09 -3.63 -11.78
C SER A 106 1.43 -3.60 -11.66
N ALA A 107 2.10 -3.04 -12.68
CA ALA A 107 3.53 -2.78 -12.66
C ALA A 107 3.93 -1.72 -11.60
N VAL A 108 3.02 -0.80 -11.28
CA VAL A 108 3.21 0.18 -10.21
C VAL A 108 3.28 -0.53 -8.86
N VAL A 109 2.36 -1.47 -8.63
CA VAL A 109 2.28 -2.24 -7.39
C VAL A 109 3.43 -3.26 -7.29
N GLU A 110 3.84 -3.86 -8.42
CA GLU A 110 5.06 -4.68 -8.53
C GLU A 110 6.31 -3.91 -8.06
N ARG A 111 6.49 -2.67 -8.55
CA ARG A 111 7.61 -1.81 -8.15
C ARG A 111 7.62 -1.53 -6.64
N LEU A 112 6.44 -1.28 -6.05
CA LEU A 112 6.32 -1.06 -4.61
C LEU A 112 6.63 -2.33 -3.80
N MET A 113 6.16 -3.50 -4.23
CA MET A 113 6.47 -4.77 -3.57
C MET A 113 7.98 -5.06 -3.58
N SER A 114 8.63 -4.86 -4.72
CA SER A 114 10.08 -5.05 -4.86
C SER A 114 10.91 -4.11 -3.99
N HIS A 115 10.41 -2.88 -3.75
CA HIS A 115 11.07 -1.90 -2.88
C HIS A 115 10.82 -2.15 -1.40
N ILE A 116 9.55 -2.29 -1.00
CA ILE A 116 9.13 -2.34 0.41
C ILE A 116 9.41 -3.72 1.03
N GLN A 117 9.24 -4.79 0.24
CA GLN A 117 9.48 -6.19 0.66
C GLN A 117 8.86 -6.51 2.03
N PRO A 118 7.55 -6.29 2.24
CA PRO A 118 6.92 -6.50 3.54
C PRO A 118 6.83 -8.00 3.89
N ASP A 119 6.63 -8.34 5.15
CA ASP A 119 6.46 -9.75 5.53
C ASP A 119 5.16 -10.35 4.96
N TYR A 120 4.12 -9.53 4.86
CA TYR A 120 2.82 -9.87 4.28
C TYR A 120 2.35 -8.81 3.28
N TRP A 121 1.75 -9.27 2.18
CA TRP A 121 1.09 -8.42 1.19
C TRP A 121 -0.32 -8.91 0.94
N PHE A 122 -1.32 -8.06 1.18
CA PHE A 122 -2.73 -8.38 0.96
C PHE A 122 -3.31 -7.60 -0.21
N ALA A 123 -4.01 -8.32 -1.10
CA ALA A 123 -4.65 -7.74 -2.28
C ALA A 123 -6.05 -8.28 -2.54
N ALA A 124 -6.76 -7.70 -3.52
CA ALA A 124 -8.09 -8.12 -3.93
C ALA A 124 -8.27 -7.94 -5.45
N HIS A 125 -9.34 -7.28 -5.88
CA HIS A 125 -9.63 -6.88 -7.27
C HIS A 125 -9.95 -8.00 -8.26
N LEU A 126 -9.12 -9.04 -8.36
CA LEU A 126 -9.25 -10.10 -9.38
C LEU A 126 -10.32 -11.17 -9.06
N HIS A 127 -11.01 -11.03 -7.92
CA HIS A 127 -12.11 -11.90 -7.48
C HIS A 127 -11.73 -13.39 -7.52
N VAL A 128 -10.60 -13.72 -6.91
CA VAL A 128 -10.10 -15.09 -6.72
C VAL A 128 -9.09 -15.10 -5.56
N LYS A 129 -9.21 -16.10 -4.68
CA LYS A 129 -8.18 -16.35 -3.67
C LYS A 129 -6.92 -16.91 -4.32
N HIS A 130 -5.78 -16.31 -4.01
CA HIS A 130 -4.47 -16.77 -4.46
C HIS A 130 -3.43 -16.48 -3.41
N ALA A 131 -2.66 -17.50 -3.05
CA ALA A 131 -1.55 -17.40 -2.11
C ALA A 131 -0.24 -17.65 -2.85
N ALA A 132 0.78 -16.86 -2.51
CA ALA A 132 2.09 -16.93 -3.12
C ALA A 132 3.21 -16.58 -2.12
N LEU A 133 4.40 -17.13 -2.34
CA LEU A 133 5.62 -16.83 -1.57
C LEU A 133 6.60 -16.10 -2.49
N VAL A 134 6.64 -14.78 -2.38
CA VAL A 134 7.48 -13.94 -3.25
C VAL A 134 8.88 -13.85 -2.64
N GLN A 135 9.83 -14.53 -3.26
CA GLN A 135 11.24 -14.49 -2.88
C GLN A 135 11.89 -13.24 -3.49
N HIS A 136 12.40 -12.36 -2.64
CA HIS A 136 13.15 -11.17 -3.05
C HIS A 136 14.64 -11.50 -3.24
N PRO A 137 15.37 -10.75 -4.08
CA PRO A 137 16.82 -10.81 -4.12
C PRO A 137 17.44 -10.49 -2.75
N PRO A 138 18.60 -11.09 -2.40
CA PRO A 138 19.31 -10.73 -1.18
C PRO A 138 19.71 -9.25 -1.19
N GLY A 139 19.52 -8.57 -0.05
CA GLY A 139 20.04 -7.22 0.15
C GLY A 139 21.57 -7.22 0.24
N MET A 140 22.19 -6.03 0.17
CA MET A 140 23.64 -5.91 0.36
C MET A 140 24.06 -6.54 1.70
N GLY A 141 25.02 -7.48 1.65
CA GLY A 141 25.52 -8.18 2.83
C GLY A 141 24.63 -9.32 3.35
N GLN A 142 23.53 -9.65 2.67
CA GLN A 142 22.67 -10.79 3.02
C GLN A 142 22.90 -11.95 2.06
N GLN A 143 22.91 -13.18 2.59
CA GLN A 143 23.04 -14.40 1.78
C GLN A 143 21.69 -14.89 1.23
N VAL A 144 20.61 -14.61 1.95
CA VAL A 144 19.24 -15.02 1.61
C VAL A 144 18.36 -13.78 1.56
N GLY A 145 17.54 -13.66 0.53
CA GLY A 145 16.61 -12.55 0.41
C GLY A 145 15.35 -12.75 1.26
N ARG A 146 14.64 -11.66 1.49
CA ARG A 146 13.37 -11.70 2.24
C ARG A 146 12.29 -12.43 1.45
N VAL A 147 11.27 -12.92 2.16
CA VAL A 147 10.09 -13.54 1.56
C VAL A 147 8.85 -12.76 1.97
N THR A 148 8.09 -12.29 0.98
CA THR A 148 6.77 -11.71 1.20
C THR A 148 5.70 -12.80 1.03
N ARG A 149 4.85 -12.96 2.04
CA ARG A 149 3.66 -13.83 1.97
C ARG A 149 2.52 -13.04 1.34
N PHE A 150 2.26 -13.31 0.07
CA PHE A 150 1.17 -12.68 -0.66
C PHE A 150 -0.12 -13.47 -0.49
N LEU A 151 -1.22 -12.76 -0.21
CA LEU A 151 -2.56 -13.32 -0.21
C LEU A 151 -3.54 -12.35 -0.88
N ALA A 152 -4.17 -12.81 -1.94
CA ALA A 152 -5.34 -12.18 -2.50
C ALA A 152 -6.62 -12.87 -2.05
N LEU A 153 -7.69 -12.09 -1.85
CA LEU A 153 -9.02 -12.60 -1.48
C LEU A 153 -10.06 -12.32 -2.56
N ASP A 154 -11.14 -13.10 -2.53
CA ASP A 154 -12.29 -12.93 -3.41
C ASP A 154 -13.25 -11.83 -2.89
N LYS A 155 -14.25 -11.47 -3.69
CA LYS A 155 -15.29 -10.52 -3.31
C LYS A 155 -16.20 -11.12 -2.23
N CYS A 156 -16.68 -10.28 -1.31
CA CYS A 156 -17.62 -10.64 -0.25
C CYS A 156 -19.00 -11.07 -0.79
N LEU A 157 -19.07 -12.28 -1.35
CA LEU A 157 -20.25 -12.92 -1.90
C LEU A 157 -20.40 -14.34 -1.30
N PRO A 158 -21.63 -14.89 -1.25
CA PRO A 158 -21.86 -16.24 -0.74
C PRO A 158 -20.99 -17.30 -1.43
N GLY A 159 -20.40 -18.20 -0.65
CA GLY A 159 -19.58 -19.31 -1.15
C GLY A 159 -18.22 -18.91 -1.74
N ARG A 160 -17.75 -17.68 -1.48
CA ARG A 160 -16.44 -17.18 -1.95
C ARG A 160 -15.42 -17.12 -0.82
N ASP A 161 -14.15 -17.24 -1.20
CA ASP A 161 -13.00 -17.14 -0.29
C ASP A 161 -12.64 -15.66 -0.01
N PHE A 162 -13.55 -14.92 0.63
CA PHE A 162 -13.41 -13.47 0.84
C PHE A 162 -12.81 -13.07 2.21
N LEU A 163 -12.69 -14.02 3.14
CA LEU A 163 -12.18 -13.77 4.49
C LEU A 163 -11.10 -14.79 4.85
N GLN A 164 -10.01 -14.30 5.43
CA GLN A 164 -8.94 -15.10 6.02
C GLN A 164 -8.53 -14.47 7.34
N MET A 165 -8.51 -15.28 8.40
CA MET A 165 -7.88 -14.89 9.65
C MET A 165 -6.39 -15.21 9.59
N VAL A 166 -5.55 -14.24 9.95
CA VAL A 166 -4.09 -14.36 9.97
C VAL A 166 -3.60 -13.95 11.36
N THR A 167 -2.72 -14.76 11.94
CA THR A 167 -2.09 -14.48 13.22
C THR A 167 -0.68 -13.97 12.97
N PHE A 168 -0.35 -12.78 13.47
CA PHE A 168 0.97 -12.19 13.33
C PHE A 168 1.79 -12.46 14.60
N PRO A 169 2.95 -13.12 14.49
CA PRO A 169 3.77 -13.45 15.66
C PRO A 169 4.40 -12.21 16.32
N GLY A 170 4.44 -11.06 15.62
CA GLY A 170 5.02 -9.80 16.09
C GLY A 170 4.06 -8.85 16.81
N ALA A 171 2.78 -9.20 16.97
CA ALA A 171 1.89 -8.44 17.86
C ALA A 171 2.45 -8.53 19.28
N LYS A 172 3.16 -7.48 19.72
CA LYS A 172 3.89 -7.49 21.00
C LYS A 172 2.91 -7.86 22.11
N GLN A 173 3.17 -8.91 22.87
CA GLN A 173 2.32 -9.24 24.02
C GLN A 173 2.21 -8.01 24.93
N GLY A 174 0.98 -7.53 25.16
CA GLY A 174 0.70 -6.31 25.93
C GLY A 174 0.64 -5.01 25.13
N SER A 175 0.83 -5.01 23.81
CA SER A 175 0.50 -3.84 22.99
C SER A 175 -1.02 -3.66 22.94
N SER A 176 -1.48 -2.45 23.27
CA SER A 176 -2.89 -2.12 23.10
C SER A 176 -3.23 -2.10 21.60
N PRO A 177 -4.35 -2.70 21.16
CA PRO A 177 -4.77 -2.71 19.75
C PRO A 177 -5.32 -1.34 19.35
N VAL A 178 -4.44 -0.35 19.34
CA VAL A 178 -4.74 1.06 19.10
C VAL A 178 -3.98 1.51 17.86
N LEU A 179 -4.67 2.24 16.98
CA LEU A 179 -4.06 2.86 15.81
C LEU A 179 -3.17 4.03 16.24
N SER A 180 -1.98 4.13 15.65
CA SER A 180 -1.05 5.22 15.91
C SER A 180 -0.32 5.65 14.64
N TYR A 181 0.09 6.91 14.63
CA TYR A 181 0.82 7.50 13.51
C TYR A 181 2.22 6.88 13.35
N ASP A 182 2.69 6.79 12.11
CA ASP A 182 4.05 6.37 11.79
C ASP A 182 4.96 7.58 11.56
N ALA A 183 6.06 7.67 12.31
CA ALA A 183 6.93 8.84 12.28
C ALA A 183 7.68 9.02 10.94
N GLU A 184 8.12 7.91 10.32
CA GLU A 184 8.78 7.96 9.01
C GLU A 184 7.80 8.45 7.94
N TRP A 185 6.58 7.93 7.95
CA TRP A 185 5.54 8.38 7.03
C TRP A 185 5.16 9.85 7.21
N LEU A 186 5.01 10.32 8.45
CA LEU A 186 4.78 11.75 8.71
C LEU A 186 5.93 12.62 8.19
N ALA A 187 7.18 12.16 8.33
CA ALA A 187 8.34 12.87 7.80
C ALA A 187 8.33 12.92 6.27
N ILE A 188 7.98 11.80 5.59
CA ILE A 188 7.81 11.74 4.13
C ILE A 188 6.71 12.69 3.67
N LEU A 189 5.54 12.68 4.34
CA LEU A 189 4.44 13.58 4.03
C LEU A 189 4.85 15.05 4.16
N ARG A 190 5.57 15.40 5.23
CA ARG A 190 6.08 16.75 5.46
C ARG A 190 7.10 17.17 4.40
N ALA A 191 8.05 16.30 4.08
CA ALA A 191 9.12 16.58 3.10
C ALA A 191 8.59 16.73 1.67
N THR A 192 7.41 16.17 1.38
CA THR A 192 6.80 16.16 0.05
C THR A 192 5.46 16.91 0.00
N HIS A 193 5.21 17.78 0.98
CA HIS A 193 3.95 18.52 1.08
C HIS A 193 3.78 19.50 -0.10
N ASP A 194 4.86 20.15 -0.52
CA ASP A 194 4.92 21.06 -1.67
C ASP A 194 4.60 20.39 -3.02
N ARG A 195 4.59 19.06 -3.07
CA ARG A 195 4.28 18.27 -4.27
C ARG A 195 2.84 17.83 -4.38
N LEU A 196 2.05 17.97 -3.30
CA LEU A 196 0.62 17.69 -3.37
C LEU A 196 -0.06 18.76 -4.24
N SER A 197 -0.76 18.33 -5.29
CA SER A 197 -1.49 19.23 -6.17
C SER A 197 -2.95 18.81 -6.27
N THR A 198 -3.82 19.77 -6.03
CA THR A 198 -5.26 19.69 -6.28
C THR A 198 -5.66 20.22 -7.65
N SER A 199 -4.67 20.49 -8.53
CA SER A 199 -4.87 20.92 -9.91
C SER A 199 -4.71 19.74 -10.88
N TYR A 200 -5.30 19.85 -12.08
CA TYR A 200 -5.21 18.80 -13.09
C TYR A 200 -3.76 18.43 -13.42
N ARG A 201 -2.89 19.45 -13.57
CA ARG A 201 -1.45 19.25 -13.76
C ARG A 201 -0.77 19.11 -12.40
N ALA A 202 -0.07 17.99 -12.21
CA ALA A 202 0.82 17.82 -11.07
C ALA A 202 2.13 18.61 -11.27
N PRO A 203 2.75 19.13 -10.19
CA PRO A 203 4.10 19.63 -10.26
C PRO A 203 5.06 18.49 -10.63
N PRO A 204 6.17 18.78 -11.32
CA PRO A 204 7.19 17.77 -11.57
C PRO A 204 7.69 17.13 -10.28
N LEU A 205 7.79 15.81 -10.29
CA LEU A 205 8.25 15.00 -9.15
C LEU A 205 9.75 14.67 -9.21
N HIS A 206 10.48 15.25 -10.17
CA HIS A 206 11.94 15.16 -10.19
C HIS A 206 12.53 15.83 -8.94
N ASN A 207 13.64 15.29 -8.43
CA ASN A 207 14.32 15.80 -7.24
C ASN A 207 13.43 15.88 -6.00
N MET A 208 12.40 15.04 -5.90
CA MET A 208 11.61 14.91 -4.68
C MET A 208 12.54 14.55 -3.53
N ARG A 209 12.59 15.43 -2.53
CA ARG A 209 13.48 15.27 -1.38
C ARG A 209 12.96 14.15 -0.49
N ALA A 210 13.84 13.22 -0.16
CA ALA A 210 13.62 12.29 0.93
C ALA A 210 13.85 12.98 2.29
N PRO A 211 13.07 12.65 3.33
CA PRO A 211 13.32 13.18 4.66
C PRO A 211 14.71 12.74 5.14
N ALA A 212 15.42 13.68 5.77
CA ALA A 212 16.66 13.36 6.49
C ALA A 212 16.34 12.60 7.78
N GLU A 213 17.31 11.86 8.32
CA GLU A 213 17.13 11.08 9.55
C GLU A 213 16.65 11.94 10.72
N TRP A 214 17.23 13.13 10.89
CA TRP A 214 16.82 14.08 11.94
C TRP A 214 15.36 14.56 11.78
N GLU A 215 14.79 14.56 10.57
CA GLU A 215 13.37 14.92 10.37
C GLU A 215 12.45 13.80 10.87
N VAL A 216 12.86 12.54 10.68
CA VAL A 216 12.16 11.37 11.23
C VAL A 216 12.24 11.39 12.75
N GLU A 217 13.42 11.62 13.32
CA GLU A 217 13.62 11.75 14.77
C GLU A 217 12.78 12.90 15.36
N LYS A 218 12.72 14.03 14.66
CA LYS A 218 11.85 15.15 15.05
C LYS A 218 10.38 14.75 15.07
N MET A 219 9.91 13.95 14.11
CA MET A 219 8.53 13.45 14.11
C MET A 219 8.29 12.49 15.28
N GLN A 220 9.24 11.61 15.59
CA GLN A 220 9.17 10.74 16.77
C GLN A 220 9.06 11.55 18.06
N GLN A 221 9.88 12.58 18.24
CA GLN A 221 9.82 13.47 19.41
C GLN A 221 8.47 14.17 19.53
N LEU A 222 7.93 14.70 18.42
CA LEU A 222 6.62 15.35 18.42
C LEU A 222 5.50 14.39 18.79
N LEU A 223 5.53 13.14 18.28
CA LEU A 223 4.55 12.11 18.64
C LEU A 223 4.65 11.71 20.13
N SER A 224 5.86 11.66 20.69
CA SER A 224 6.05 11.40 22.12
C SER A 224 5.50 12.53 23.00
N GLN A 225 5.58 13.78 22.54
CA GLN A 225 5.09 14.95 23.29
C GLN A 225 3.58 15.17 23.16
N ARG A 226 3.03 14.94 21.96
CA ARG A 226 1.63 15.28 21.63
C ARG A 226 0.69 14.08 21.64
N GLY A 227 1.24 12.87 21.80
CA GLY A 227 0.51 11.63 21.63
C GLY A 227 0.68 11.05 20.22
N HIS A 228 0.79 9.73 20.16
CA HIS A 228 0.97 8.97 18.92
C HIS A 228 -0.33 8.32 18.43
N THR A 229 -1.35 8.25 19.29
CA THR A 229 -2.63 7.57 19.01
C THR A 229 -3.46 8.35 17.99
N ILE A 230 -4.01 7.64 17.02
CA ILE A 230 -5.03 8.16 16.10
C ILE A 230 -6.38 8.14 16.84
N PRO A 231 -7.10 9.28 16.95
CA PRO A 231 -8.37 9.34 17.66
C PRO A 231 -9.43 8.40 17.07
N GLU A 232 -10.21 7.76 17.95
CA GLU A 232 -11.39 7.02 17.53
C GLU A 232 -12.46 7.95 16.94
N ASN A 233 -13.22 7.46 15.96
CA ASN A 233 -14.35 8.17 15.35
C ASN A 233 -14.00 9.52 14.70
N PHE A 234 -12.73 9.75 14.34
CA PHE A 234 -12.28 10.96 13.65
C PHE A 234 -12.84 12.25 14.27
N SER A 235 -12.67 12.44 15.57
CA SER A 235 -12.91 13.75 16.16
C SER A 235 -12.17 14.81 15.32
N PRO A 236 -12.82 15.94 14.95
CA PRO A 236 -12.19 16.95 14.11
C PRO A 236 -10.82 17.33 14.65
N THR A 237 -9.77 17.05 13.89
CA THR A 237 -8.42 17.48 14.23
C THR A 237 -8.24 18.89 13.70
N ALA A 238 -8.53 19.88 14.55
CA ALA A 238 -8.28 21.33 14.41
C ALA A 238 -8.69 22.00 13.09
#